data_AF-A0A964KNV0-F1
#
_entry.id   AF-A0A964KNV0-F1
#
_cell.length_a   1.000
_cell.length_b   1.000
_cell.length_c   1.000
_cell.angle_alpha   90.00
_cell.angle_beta   90.00
_cell.angle_gamma   90.00
#
_symmetry.space_group_name_H-M   'P 1'
#
loop_
_entity.id
_entity.type
_entity.pdbx_description
1 polymer ?
#
loop_
_entity_poly.entity_id
_entity_poly.type
_entity_poly.pdbx_seq_one_letter_code
_entity_poly.pdbx_strand_id
1 'polypeptide(L)'
;MTQTLNSLVLFAILAINTAVTFLIAHAVIPSLVTTGDAPTSVGTIRRTLYFIFAVSFLVAGYAGSRALGQAITLIDQIYPRFVI
;
A
#
# COMPACT_ATOMS: atom_id res chain seq x y z
N MET A 1 18.26 -14.81 -2.48
CA MET A 1 17.48 -14.83 -1.21
C MET A 1 17.28 -13.42 -0.62
N THR A 2 18.33 -12.63 -0.41
CA THR A 2 18.23 -11.27 0.16
C THR A 2 17.37 -10.29 -0.66
N GLN A 3 17.43 -10.36 -1.99
CA GLN A 3 16.66 -9.49 -2.88
C GLN A 3 15.13 -9.73 -2.81
N THR A 4 14.72 -10.99 -2.61
CA THR A 4 13.31 -11.39 -2.49
C THR A 4 12.71 -10.88 -1.18
N LEU A 5 13.48 -11.02 -0.09
CA LEU A 5 13.10 -10.55 1.24
C LEU A 5 12.97 -9.02 1.27
N ASN A 6 13.90 -8.30 0.64
CA ASN A 6 13.81 -6.84 0.49
C ASN A 6 12.57 -6.41 -0.31
N SER A 7 12.21 -7.15 -1.37
CA SER A 7 11.04 -6.82 -2.21
C SER A 7 9.73 -7.00 -1.44
N LEU A 8 9.63 -8.07 -0.64
CA LEU A 8 8.48 -8.33 0.24
C LEU A 8 8.36 -7.29 1.35
N VAL A 9 9.48 -6.91 2.00
CA VAL A 9 9.49 -5.87 3.03
C VAL A 9 9.10 -4.51 2.44
N LEU A 10 9.64 -4.14 1.27
CA LEU A 10 9.23 -2.94 0.55
C LEU A 10 7.73 -2.95 0.26
N PHE A 11 7.22 -4.04 -0.31
CA PHE A 11 5.79 -4.19 -0.57
C PHE A 11 4.95 -4.02 0.69
N ALA A 12 5.32 -4.67 1.81
CA ALA A 12 4.59 -4.57 3.07
C ALA A 12 4.55 -3.13 3.60
N ILE A 13 5.69 -2.42 3.60
CA ILE A 13 5.78 -1.03 4.04
C ILE A 13 4.91 -0.13 3.14
N LEU A 14 5.03 -0.28 1.82
CA LEU A 14 4.25 0.48 0.84
C LEU A 14 2.75 0.21 0.95
N ALA A 15 2.35 -1.04 1.19
CA ALA A 15 0.95 -1.43 1.38
C ALA A 15 0.37 -0.83 2.66
N ILE A 16 1.09 -0.88 3.78
CA ILE A 16 0.68 -0.26 5.05
C ILE A 16 0.55 1.25 4.88
N ASN A 17 1.57 1.91 4.31
CA ASN A 17 1.54 3.35 4.10
C ASN A 17 0.34 3.78 3.24
N THR A 18 0.05 3.01 2.19
CA THR A 18 -1.11 3.21 1.32
C THR A 18 -2.42 3.08 2.08
N ALA A 19 -2.61 2.01 2.87
CA ALA A 19 -3.81 1.79 3.66
C ALA A 19 -4.03 2.89 4.71
N VAL A 20 -2.97 3.29 5.43
CA VAL A 20 -3.04 4.35 6.44
C VAL A 20 -3.38 5.69 5.80
N THR A 21 -2.70 6.05 4.71
CA THR A 21 -2.94 7.32 4.01
C THR A 21 -4.38 7.39 3.47
N PHE A 22 -4.91 6.28 2.95
CA PHE A 22 -6.30 6.17 2.52
C PHE A 22 -7.28 6.39 3.67
N LEU A 23 -7.10 5.67 4.79
CA LEU A 23 -7.97 5.77 5.95
C LEU A 23 -7.98 7.20 6.52
N ILE A 24 -6.81 7.84 6.58
CA ILE A 24 -6.72 9.22 7.06
C ILE A 24 -7.46 10.16 6.11
N ALA A 25 -7.24 10.06 4.79
CA ALA A 25 -7.83 10.95 3.80
C ALA A 25 -9.34 10.76 3.61
N HIS A 26 -9.81 9.51 3.71
CA HIS A 26 -11.17 9.10 3.37
C HIS A 26 -12.10 9.05 4.58
N ALA A 27 -11.61 8.60 5.74
CA ALA A 27 -12.43 8.42 6.94
C ALA A 27 -12.11 9.44 8.04
N VAL A 28 -10.84 9.58 8.44
CA VAL A 28 -10.46 10.37 9.63
C VAL A 28 -10.63 11.88 9.42
N ILE A 29 -10.11 12.44 8.32
CA ILE A 29 -10.24 13.89 8.10
C ILE A 29 -11.71 14.31 7.92
N PRO A 30 -12.52 13.60 7.12
CA PRO A 30 -13.94 13.91 7.02
C PRO A 30 -14.66 13.82 8.37
N SER A 31 -14.38 12.77 9.16
CA SER A 31 -15.02 12.64 10.48
C SER A 31 -14.71 13.82 11.38
N LEU A 32 -13.43 14.23 11.47
CA LEU A 32 -12.99 15.37 12.29
C LEU A 32 -13.59 16.71 11.85
N VAL A 33 -13.75 16.91 10.53
CA VAL A 33 -14.39 18.11 10.00
C VAL A 33 -15.90 18.10 10.28
N THR A 34 -16.56 16.95 10.17
CA THR A 34 -18.00 16.83 10.44
C THR A 34 -18.35 16.95 11.92
N THR A 35 -17.48 16.49 12.83
CA THR A 35 -17.69 16.61 14.29
C THR A 35 -17.31 17.99 14.83
N GLY A 36 -16.67 18.84 14.00
CA GLY A 36 -16.22 20.17 14.41
C GLY A 36 -14.90 20.17 15.19
N ASP A 37 -14.25 19.00 15.33
CA ASP A 37 -12.96 18.86 16.01
C ASP A 37 -11.79 19.41 15.17
N ALA A 38 -12.00 19.65 13.88
CA ALA A 38 -11.02 20.27 12.99
C ALA A 38 -11.66 21.33 12.07
N PRO A 39 -10.92 22.42 11.75
CA PRO A 39 -11.39 23.45 10.83
C PRO A 39 -11.48 22.92 9.40
N THR A 40 -12.40 23.47 8.61
CA THR A 40 -12.66 23.08 7.20
C THR A 40 -11.44 23.24 6.29
N SER A 41 -10.47 24.08 6.68
CA SER A 41 -9.17 24.22 6.02
C SER A 41 -8.35 22.92 5.98
N VAL A 42 -8.55 22.00 6.94
CA VAL A 42 -7.94 20.65 6.95
C VAL A 42 -8.50 19.79 5.81
N GLY A 43 -9.72 20.07 5.35
CA GLY A 43 -10.30 19.45 4.17
C GLY A 43 -9.48 19.66 2.89
N THR A 44 -8.73 20.76 2.80
CA THR A 44 -7.85 21.07 1.65
C THR A 44 -6.67 20.09 1.56
N ILE A 45 -6.15 19.64 2.71
CA ILE A 45 -5.03 18.68 2.80
C ILE A 45 -5.46 17.31 2.26
N ARG A 46 -6.77 16.96 2.27
CA ARG A 46 -7.26 15.70 1.71
C ARG A 46 -6.84 15.51 0.27
N ARG A 47 -6.83 16.57 -0.55
CA ARG A 47 -6.47 16.46 -1.97
C ARG A 47 -5.01 16.02 -2.14
N THR A 48 -4.11 16.58 -1.33
CA THR A 48 -2.70 16.19 -1.30
C THR A 48 -2.53 14.77 -0.77
N LEU A 49 -3.24 14.40 0.29
CA LEU A 49 -3.23 13.03 0.84
C LEU A 49 -3.74 12.00 -0.18
N TYR A 50 -4.77 12.32 -0.97
CA TYR A 50 -5.25 11.46 -2.04
C TYR A 50 -4.21 11.28 -3.16
N PHE A 51 -3.46 12.34 -3.48
CA PHE A 51 -2.37 12.24 -4.45
C PHE A 51 -1.25 11.33 -3.93
N ILE A 52 -0.83 11.51 -2.68
CA ILE A 52 0.17 10.66 -2.02
C ILE A 52 -0.32 9.21 -1.96
N PHE A 53 -1.59 8.99 -1.62
CA PHE A 53 -2.23 7.68 -1.63
C PHE A 53 -2.19 7.06 -3.03
N ALA A 54 -2.61 7.78 -4.07
CA ALA A 54 -2.64 7.25 -5.42
C ALA A 54 -1.25 6.83 -5.92
N VAL A 55 -0.24 7.67 -5.69
CA VAL A 55 1.16 7.35 -6.03
C VAL A 55 1.65 6.16 -5.23
N SER A 56 1.42 6.15 -3.91
CA SER A 56 1.84 5.03 -3.04
C SER A 56 1.15 3.73 -3.42
N PHE A 57 -0.13 3.78 -3.80
CA PHE A 57 -0.90 2.63 -4.25
C PHE A 57 -0.37 2.06 -5.56
N LEU A 58 -0.02 2.90 -6.53
CA LEU A 58 0.60 2.45 -7.78
C LEU A 58 1.95 1.80 -7.55
N VAL A 59 2.80 2.41 -6.72
CA VAL A 59 4.13 1.85 -6.39
C VAL A 59 3.98 0.56 -5.57
N ALA A 60 3.04 0.50 -4.64
CA ALA A 60 2.72 -0.70 -3.87
C ALA A 60 2.21 -1.82 -4.79
N GLY A 61 1.33 -1.51 -5.74
CA GLY A 61 0.83 -2.46 -6.73
C GLY A 61 1.95 -3.03 -7.61
N TYR A 62 2.85 -2.17 -8.08
CA TYR A 62 4.04 -2.60 -8.83
C TYR A 62 4.94 -3.51 -7.98
N ALA A 63 5.28 -3.09 -6.75
CA ALA A 63 6.09 -3.91 -5.84
C ALA A 63 5.42 -5.26 -5.52
N GLY A 64 4.10 -5.26 -5.32
CA GLY A 64 3.30 -6.46 -5.06
C GLY A 64 3.28 -7.42 -6.23
N SER A 65 3.08 -6.93 -7.46
CA SER A 65 3.14 -7.76 -8.68
C SER A 65 4.50 -8.45 -8.83
N ARG A 66 5.58 -7.74 -8.52
CA ARG A 66 6.94 -8.28 -8.57
C ARG A 66 7.18 -9.31 -7.46
N ALA A 67 6.70 -9.03 -6.25
CA ALA A 67 6.80 -9.94 -5.11
C ALA A 67 6.00 -11.23 -5.35
N LEU A 68 4.81 -11.14 -5.96
CA LEU A 68 4.01 -12.30 -6.36
C LEU A 68 4.73 -13.15 -7.41
N GLY A 69 5.31 -12.52 -8.44
CA GLY A 69 6.11 -13.25 -9.43
C GLY A 69 7.27 -14.02 -8.79
N GLN A 70 8.00 -13.37 -7.87
CA GLN A 70 9.08 -14.02 -7.11
C GLN A 70 8.59 -15.13 -6.18
N ALA A 71 7.43 -14.96 -5.55
CA ALA A 71 6.82 -15.98 -4.69
C ALA A 71 6.44 -17.22 -5.49
N ILE A 72 5.86 -17.07 -6.69
CA ILE A 72 5.55 -18.18 -7.60
C ILE A 72 6.83 -18.94 -7.96
N THR A 73 7.89 -18.24 -8.34
CA THR A 73 9.18 -18.88 -8.66
C THR A 73 9.77 -19.63 -7.47
N LEU A 74 9.62 -19.11 -6.24
CA LEU A 74 10.05 -19.81 -5.03
C LEU A 74 9.20 -21.06 -4.74
N ILE A 75 7.89 -21.00 -5.00
CA ILE A 75 7.00 -22.15 -4.86
C ILE A 75 7.40 -23.24 -5.85
N ASP A 76 7.69 -22.91 -7.10
CA ASP A 76 8.16 -23.87 -8.11
C ASP A 76 9.49 -24.53 -7.71
N GLN A 77 10.40 -23.78 -7.06
CA GLN A 77 11.68 -24.31 -6.59
C GLN A 77 11.55 -25.23 -5.36
N ILE A 78 10.59 -24.97 -4.47
CA ILE A 78 10.41 -25.72 -3.22
C ILE A 78 9.48 -26.93 -3.42
N TYR A 79 8.47 -26.79 -4.27
CA TYR A 79 7.49 -27.84 -4.58
C TYR A 79 7.36 -28.03 -6.11
N PRO A 80 8.37 -28.61 -6.77
CA PRO A 80 8.34 -28.85 -8.23
C PRO A 80 7.26 -29.84 -8.68
N ARG A 81 6.53 -30.46 -7.75
CA ARG A 81 5.62 -31.60 -8.01
C ARG A 81 4.19 -31.21 -8.42
N PHE A 82 3.87 -29.91 -8.52
CA PHE A 82 2.55 -29.42 -8.94
C PHE A 82 2.52 -28.88 -10.39
N VAL A 83 3.65 -28.92 -11.10
CA VAL A 83 3.71 -28.62 -12.53
C VAL A 83 3.39 -29.92 -13.29
N ILE A 84 2.14 -30.05 -13.74
CA ILE A 84 1.73 -31.03 -14.76
C ILE A 84 1.72 -30.31 -16.10
#